data_AF-T0JH74-F1
#
_entry.id   AF-T0JH74-F1
#
_cell.length_a   1.000
_cell.length_b   1.000
_cell.length_c   1.000
_cell.angle_alpha   90.00
_cell.angle_beta   90.00
_cell.angle_gamma   90.00
#
_symmetry.space_group_name_H-M   'P 1'
#
loop_
_entity.id
_entity.type
_entity.pdbx_description
1 polymer ?
#
loop_
_entity_poly.entity_id
_entity_poly.type
_entity_poly.pdbx_seq_one_letter_code
_entity_poly.pdbx_strand_id
1 'polypeptide(L)' 'MYIKMNQLDIEYTYGALESSFLRLLKIYKMNYVKIGNEQVHKYFGFRHPCILYIKQLLIDNLELLGENYY' A
#
# COMPACT_ATOMS: atom_id res chain seq x y z
N MET A 1 -7.24 9.67 -2.45
CA MET A 1 -6.40 9.33 -1.29
C MET A 1 -4.95 9.78 -1.49
N TYR A 2 -4.32 9.41 -2.62
CA TYR A 2 -2.95 9.83 -2.99
C TYR A 2 -2.70 11.34 -2.86
N ILE A 3 -3.56 12.19 -3.47
CA ILE A 3 -3.40 13.67 -3.45
C ILE A 3 -3.20 14.20 -2.03
N LYS A 4 -4.00 13.75 -1.08
CA LYS A 4 -3.92 14.19 0.31
C LYS A 4 -2.66 13.67 1.01
N MET A 5 -2.24 12.44 0.72
CA MET A 5 -0.98 11.87 1.25
C MET A 5 0.23 12.64 0.73
N ASN A 6 0.22 13.01 -0.55
CA ASN A 6 1.26 13.82 -1.17
C ASN A 6 1.30 15.26 -0.63
N GLN A 7 0.14 15.89 -0.43
CA GLN A 7 0.05 17.23 0.18
C GLN A 7 0.54 17.27 1.63
N LEU A 8 0.42 16.16 2.35
CA LEU A 8 0.86 16.02 3.74
C LEU A 8 2.30 15.49 3.87
N ASP A 9 3.01 15.34 2.76
CA ASP A 9 4.37 14.78 2.69
C ASP A 9 4.49 13.40 3.38
N ILE A 10 3.45 12.57 3.22
CA ILE A 10 3.45 11.20 3.74
C ILE A 10 4.28 10.33 2.79
N GLU A 11 5.42 9.85 3.24
CA GLU A 11 6.30 9.00 2.44
C GLU A 11 5.78 7.56 2.31
N TYR A 12 5.16 7.05 3.38
CA TYR A 12 4.68 5.68 3.43
C TYR A 12 3.53 5.52 4.42
N THR A 13 2.74 4.47 4.22
CA THR A 13 1.76 4.00 5.21
C THR A 13 2.11 2.60 5.67
N TYR A 14 2.03 2.36 6.97
CA TYR A 14 2.18 1.05 7.58
C TYR A 14 0.82 0.36 7.75
N GLY A 15 0.77 -0.95 7.50
CA GLY A 15 -0.43 -1.75 7.68
C GLY A 15 -0.12 -3.22 7.96
N ALA A 16 -1.15 -3.99 8.31
CA ALA A 16 -1.09 -5.43 8.46
C ALA A 16 -2.16 -6.09 7.58
N LEU A 17 -1.73 -6.87 6.60
CA LEU A 17 -2.59 -7.42 5.55
C LEU A 17 -2.57 -8.95 5.53
N GLU A 18 -3.72 -9.54 5.24
CA GLU A 18 -3.84 -10.99 5.03
C GLU A 18 -3.14 -11.42 3.74
N SER A 19 -2.64 -12.65 3.73
CA SER A 19 -1.96 -13.26 2.57
C SER A 19 -2.82 -13.26 1.30
N SER A 20 -4.12 -13.47 1.44
CA SER A 20 -5.12 -13.40 0.34
C SER A 20 -5.17 -12.01 -0.29
N PHE A 21 -5.13 -10.96 0.51
CA PHE A 21 -5.21 -9.58 0.07
C PHE A 21 -3.90 -9.12 -0.57
N LEU A 22 -2.74 -9.50 -0.02
CA LEU A 22 -1.44 -9.24 -0.65
C LEU A 22 -1.35 -9.89 -2.04
N ARG A 23 -1.89 -11.11 -2.20
CA ARG A 23 -1.96 -11.77 -3.51
C ARG A 23 -2.83 -10.97 -4.48
N LEU A 24 -3.98 -10.46 -4.03
CA LEU A 24 -4.87 -9.65 -4.85
C LEU A 24 -4.19 -8.35 -5.30
N LEU A 25 -3.55 -7.64 -4.38
CA LEU A 25 -2.84 -6.38 -4.68
C LEU A 25 -1.74 -6.56 -5.72
N LYS A 26 -1.04 -7.70 -5.70
CA LYS A 26 -0.05 -8.06 -6.71
C LYS A 26 -0.65 -8.17 -8.12
N ILE A 27 -1.89 -8.68 -8.24
CA ILE A 27 -2.61 -8.77 -9.52
C ILE A 27 -2.92 -7.36 -10.04
N TYR A 28 -3.30 -6.46 -9.15
CA TYR A 28 -3.53 -5.04 -9.46
C TYR A 28 -2.24 -4.21 -9.58
N LYS A 29 -1.06 -4.85 -9.57
CA LYS A 29 0.25 -4.19 -9.61
C LYS A 29 0.46 -3.13 -8.51
N MET A 30 -0.24 -3.23 -7.38
CA MET A 30 -0.05 -2.35 -6.23
C MET A 30 1.00 -2.94 -5.29
N ASN A 31 2.17 -2.32 -5.21
CA ASN A 31 3.30 -2.86 -4.46
C ASN A 31 3.25 -2.51 -2.97
N TYR A 32 2.67 -3.43 -2.18
CA TYR A 32 2.88 -3.47 -0.74
C TYR A 32 4.12 -4.31 -0.41
N VAL A 33 5.07 -3.71 0.29
CA VAL A 33 6.31 -4.36 0.73
C VAL A 33 6.07 -5.05 2.06
N LYS A 34 6.20 -6.38 2.12
CA LYS A 34 6.21 -7.12 3.39
C LYS A 34 7.49 -6.79 4.15
N ILE A 35 7.36 -6.36 5.40
CA ILE A 35 8.50 -6.01 6.27
C ILE A 35 8.71 -7.00 7.41
N GLY A 36 7.89 -8.06 7.47
CA GLY A 36 8.00 -9.09 8.49
C GLY A 36 7.20 -10.34 8.17
N ASN A 37 7.41 -11.34 9.02
CA ASN A 37 6.72 -12.63 8.93
C ASN A 37 5.23 -12.49 9.28
N GLU A 38 4.45 -13.52 8.95
CA GLU A 38 3.05 -13.59 9.33
C GLU A 38 2.92 -13.64 10.86
N GLN A 39 1.99 -12.88 11.40
CA GLN A 39 1.74 -12.74 12.84
C GLN A 39 0.24 -12.82 13.14
N VAL A 40 -0.11 -13.36 14.31
CA VAL A 40 -1.50 -13.33 14.80
C VAL A 40 -1.83 -11.91 15.23
N HIS A 41 -2.76 -11.27 14.53
CA HIS A 41 -3.16 -9.89 14.81
C HIS A 41 -4.45 -9.85 15.66
N LYS A 42 -4.34 -10.16 16.96
CA LYS A 42 -5.47 -10.22 17.91
C LYS A 42 -6.66 -11.01 17.34
N TYR A 43 -7.79 -10.33 17.12
CA TYR A 43 -9.05 -10.89 16.63
C TYR A 43 -9.16 -10.94 15.09
N PHE A 44 -8.13 -10.50 14.36
CA PHE A 44 -8.15 -10.32 12.91
C PHE A 44 -7.34 -11.39 12.15
N GLY A 45 -7.06 -12.52 12.80
CA GLY A 45 -6.36 -13.65 12.19
C GLY A 45 -4.89 -13.38 11.86
N PHE A 46 -4.36 -14.15 10.91
CA PHE A 46 -2.97 -14.10 10.50
C PHE A 46 -2.73 -13.01 9.45
N ARG A 47 -1.75 -12.14 9.70
CA ARG A 47 -1.44 -10.98 8.85
C ARG A 47 0.05 -10.74 8.75
N HIS A 48 0.46 -10.18 7.62
CA HIS A 48 1.81 -9.70 7.39
C HIS A 48 1.90 -8.20 7.65
N PRO A 49 2.86 -7.73 8.48
CA PRO A 49 3.20 -6.32 8.54
C PRO A 49 3.80 -5.90 7.20
N CYS A 50 3.32 -4.77 6.68
CA CYS A 50 3.65 -4.30 5.35
C CYS A 50 3.64 -2.77 5.27
N ILE A 51 4.37 -2.26 4.29
CA ILE A 51 4.48 -0.83 3.99
C ILE A 51 4.01 -0.61 2.55
N LEU A 52 3.19 0.42 2.36
CA LEU A 52 2.93 1.01 1.06
C LEU A 52 3.71 2.31 0.95
N TYR A 53 4.65 2.37 0.02
CA TYR A 53 5.37 3.60 -0.29
C TYR A 53 4.55 4.45 -1.25
N ILE A 54 4.33 5.71 -0.90
CA ILE A 54 3.47 6.60 -1.70
C ILE A 54 4.09 6.89 -3.08
N LYS A 55 5.42 7.00 -3.15
CA LYS A 55 6.15 7.12 -4.43
C LYS A 55 5.95 5.89 -5.33
N GLN A 56 5.98 4.69 -4.75
CA GLN A 56 5.77 3.45 -5.52
C GLN A 56 4.31 3.33 -5.97
N LEU A 57 3.36 3.70 -5.12
CA LEU A 57 1.94 3.74 -5.48
C LEU A 57 1.69 4.62 -6.72
N LEU A 58 2.37 5.76 -6.81
CA LEU A 58 2.32 6.63 -7.99
C LEU A 58 2.86 5.94 -9.25
N ILE A 59 4.04 5.33 -9.14
CA ILE A 59 4.68 4.61 -10.26
C ILE A 59 3.80 3.47 -10.76
N ASP A 60 3.16 2.76 -9.82
CA ASP A 60 2.29 1.62 -10.11
C ASP A 60 0.96 2.02 -10.76
N ASN A 61 0.51 3.26 -10.54
CA ASN A 61 -0.80 3.77 -10.96
C ASN A 61 -0.64 5.18 -11.56
N LEU A 62 0.13 5.30 -12.63
CA LEU A 62 0.41 6.58 -13.29
C LEU A 62 -0.85 7.30 -13.77
N GLU A 63 -1.93 6.57 -14.02
CA GLU A 63 -3.26 7.12 -14.32
C GLU A 63 -3.83 8.00 -13.18
N LEU A 64 -3.37 7.84 -11.95
CA LEU A 64 -3.74 8.72 -10.82
C LEU A 64 -3.17 10.13 -10.96
N LEU A 65 -2.22 10.36 -11.88
CA LEU A 65 -1.72 11.70 -12.24
C LEU A 65 -2.67 12.47 -13.17
N GLY A 66 -3.72 11.84 -13.68
CA GLY A 66 -4.69 12.44 -14.60
C GLY A 66 -5.56 13.53 -13.95
N GLU A 67 -5.57 14.70 -14.61
CA GLU A 67 -6.46 15.88 -14.50
C GLU A 67 -6.13 17.05 -13.55
N ASN A 68 -5.09 17.03 -12.69
CA ASN A 68 -4.81 18.20 -11.83
C ASN A 68 -3.32 18.54 -11.61
N TYR A 69 -2.41 18.08 -12.47
CA TYR A 69 -0.96 18.30 -12.32
C TYR A 69 -0.30 19.11 -13.46
N TYR A 70 -1.08 19.87 -14.25
CA TYR A 70 -0.58 20.90 -15.19
C TYR A 70 -1.19 22.26 -14.89
#